data_AF-E7S0J2-F1
#
_entry.id   AF-E7S0J2-F1
#
_cell.length_a   1.000
_cell.length_b   1.000
_cell.length_c   1.000
_cell.angle_alpha   90.00
_cell.angle_beta   90.00
_cell.angle_gamma   90.00
#
_symmetry.space_group_name_H-M   'P 1'
#
loop_
_entity.id
_entity.type
_entity.pdbx_description
1 polymer ?
#
loop_
_entity_poly.entity_id
_entity_poly.type
_entity_poly.pdbx_seq_one_letter_code
_entity_poly.pdbx_strand_id
1 'polypeptide(L)'
;MTTTLPLSKLHKGAHAHIERIAPNPVFGDLDPMVGRRLADLGFSDGVPLMVVATGLLGRGPFAVRLGNQSQFALREPEAAKILCRVVPHGHGHTLSSSTHAGEVR
;
A
#
# COMPACT_ATOMS: atom_id res chain seq x y z
N MET A 1 -14.93 -1.04 -14.73
CA MET A 1 -13.60 -0.43 -14.94
C MET A 1 -12.86 -0.45 -13.61
N THR A 2 -11.98 -1.43 -13.38
CA THR A 2 -11.13 -1.43 -12.18
C THR A 2 -10.00 -0.43 -12.37
N THR A 3 -9.85 0.52 -11.46
CA THR A 3 -8.83 1.58 -11.57
C THR A 3 -7.51 1.07 -11.00
N THR A 4 -6.45 1.13 -11.81
CA THR A 4 -5.08 0.81 -11.41
C THR A 4 -4.39 2.07 -10.88
N LEU A 5 -3.84 2.00 -9.67
CA LEU A 5 -3.18 3.11 -8.98
C LEU A 5 -1.83 2.65 -8.40
N PRO A 6 -0.81 3.52 -8.35
CA PRO A 6 0.41 3.21 -7.63
C PRO A 6 0.16 3.10 -6.12
N LEU A 7 0.91 2.23 -5.44
CA LEU A 7 0.79 1.98 -4.01
C LEU A 7 0.96 3.26 -3.18
N SER A 8 1.83 4.18 -3.64
CA SER A 8 2.04 5.49 -3.00
C SER A 8 0.81 6.41 -2.97
N LYS A 9 -0.26 6.07 -3.72
CA LYS A 9 -1.55 6.80 -3.71
C LYS A 9 -2.61 6.09 -2.87
N LEU A 10 -2.32 4.92 -2.32
CA LEU A 10 -3.24 4.20 -1.47
C LEU A 10 -3.20 4.73 -0.03
N HIS A 11 -4.37 4.76 0.61
CA HIS A 11 -4.50 5.15 2.02
C HIS A 11 -4.34 3.94 2.94
N LYS A 12 -4.07 4.21 4.23
CA LYS A 12 -4.07 3.18 5.28
C LYS A 12 -5.38 2.39 5.27
N GLY A 13 -5.30 1.07 5.31
CA GLY A 13 -6.45 0.16 5.27
C GLY A 13 -6.96 -0.16 3.88
N ALA A 14 -6.36 0.39 2.81
CA ALA A 14 -6.69 -0.01 1.45
C ALA A 14 -6.26 -1.47 1.18
N HIS A 15 -7.12 -2.24 0.52
CA HIS A 15 -6.81 -3.56 0.00
C HIS A 15 -6.72 -3.49 -1.52
N ALA A 16 -5.72 -4.16 -2.08
CA ALA A 16 -5.49 -4.17 -3.51
C ALA A 16 -4.81 -5.48 -3.95
N HIS A 17 -4.85 -5.75 -5.25
CA HIS A 17 -4.00 -6.75 -5.87
C HIS A 17 -2.88 -6.05 -6.63
N ILE A 18 -1.65 -6.51 -6.47
CA ILE A 18 -0.54 -6.07 -7.32
C ILE A 18 -0.86 -6.48 -8.75
N GLU A 19 -0.62 -5.57 -9.68
CA GLU A 19 -0.75 -5.83 -11.12
C GLU A 19 0.64 -5.91 -11.77
N ARG A 20 1.53 -4.96 -11.44
CA ARG A 20 2.90 -4.96 -11.95
C ARG A 20 3.82 -4.01 -11.19
N ILE A 21 5.12 -4.21 -11.37
CA ILE A 21 6.16 -3.24 -11.02
C ILE A 21 6.46 -2.40 -12.27
N ALA A 22 6.21 -1.10 -12.20
CA ALA A 22 6.49 -0.12 -13.26
C ALA A 22 7.92 0.45 -13.17
N PRO A 23 8.51 0.88 -14.29
CA PRO A 23 9.73 1.69 -14.27
C PRO A 23 9.52 2.99 -13.51
N ASN A 24 10.54 3.47 -12.80
CA ASN A 24 10.52 4.77 -12.14
C ASN A 24 11.86 5.50 -12.35
N PRO A 25 11.87 6.61 -13.11
CA PRO A 25 13.11 7.33 -13.45
C PRO A 25 13.86 7.89 -12.23
N VAL A 26 13.21 8.03 -11.06
CA VAL A 26 13.86 8.46 -9.81
C VAL A 26 15.05 7.59 -9.42
N PHE A 27 15.04 6.31 -9.80
CA PHE A 27 16.13 5.38 -9.49
C PHE A 27 17.26 5.37 -10.53
N GLY A 28 17.10 6.03 -11.67
CA GLY A 28 18.08 5.99 -12.77
C GLY A 28 18.48 4.57 -13.15
N ASP A 29 19.79 4.33 -13.26
CA ASP A 29 20.37 3.03 -13.65
C ASP A 29 20.06 1.90 -12.65
N LEU A 30 19.65 2.23 -11.41
CA LEU A 30 19.30 1.23 -10.40
C LEU A 30 17.86 0.71 -10.56
N ASP A 31 17.03 1.32 -11.42
CA ASP A 31 15.61 0.97 -11.55
C ASP A 31 15.36 -0.53 -11.81
N PRO A 32 16.11 -1.21 -12.71
CA PRO A 32 15.93 -2.64 -12.93
C PRO A 32 16.29 -3.48 -11.69
N MET A 33 17.35 -3.10 -10.97
CA MET A 33 17.80 -3.80 -9.75
C MET A 33 16.77 -3.64 -8.62
N VAL A 34 16.23 -2.44 -8.44
CA VAL A 34 15.16 -2.18 -7.45
C VAL A 34 13.90 -2.97 -7.81
N GLY A 35 13.51 -2.97 -9.08
CA GLY A 35 12.38 -3.78 -9.56
C GLY A 35 12.56 -5.28 -9.31
N ARG A 36 13.77 -5.80 -9.56
CA ARG A 36 14.09 -7.21 -9.30
C ARG A 36 14.02 -7.54 -7.81
N ARG A 37 14.59 -6.70 -6.95
CA ARG A 37 14.53 -6.89 -5.49
C ARG A 37 13.09 -6.88 -4.98
N LEU A 38 12.25 -5.97 -5.47
CA LEU A 38 10.83 -5.96 -5.13
C LEU A 38 10.14 -7.28 -5.57
N ALA A 39 10.41 -7.77 -6.77
CA ALA A 39 9.88 -9.06 -7.21
C ALA A 39 10.36 -10.23 -6.32
N ASP A 40 11.64 -10.26 -5.96
CA ASP A 40 12.21 -11.30 -5.08
C ASP A 40 11.63 -11.25 -3.65
N LEU A 41 11.16 -10.09 -3.19
CA LEU A 41 10.42 -9.93 -1.93
C LEU A 41 8.95 -10.37 -2.01
N GLY A 42 8.46 -10.71 -3.21
CA GLY A 42 7.09 -11.17 -3.45
C GLY A 42 6.13 -10.10 -3.97
N PHE A 43 6.61 -8.93 -4.39
CA PHE A 43 5.78 -7.94 -5.07
C PHE A 43 5.54 -8.34 -6.54
N SER A 44 4.69 -9.36 -6.76
CA SER A 44 4.39 -9.91 -8.09
C SER A 44 2.90 -9.77 -8.46
N ASP A 45 2.57 -9.94 -9.74
CA ASP A 45 1.18 -9.88 -10.22
C ASP A 45 0.25 -10.83 -9.45
N GLY A 46 -0.98 -10.38 -9.23
CA GLY A 46 -2.04 -11.09 -8.51
C GLY A 46 -1.92 -11.09 -6.99
N VAL A 47 -0.75 -10.77 -6.43
CA VAL A 47 -0.51 -10.86 -4.98
C VAL A 47 -1.41 -9.86 -4.24
N PRO A 48 -2.23 -10.32 -3.27
CA PRO A 48 -3.03 -9.44 -2.45
C PRO A 48 -2.13 -8.66 -1.49
N LEU A 49 -2.40 -7.37 -1.33
CA LEU A 49 -1.72 -6.53 -0.36
C LEU A 49 -2.72 -5.66 0.42
N MET A 50 -2.35 -5.33 1.66
CA MET A 50 -3.04 -4.35 2.49
C MET A 50 -2.06 -3.26 2.94
N VAL A 51 -2.45 -2.00 2.83
CA VAL A 51 -1.69 -0.89 3.43
C VAL A 51 -1.94 -0.88 4.94
N VAL A 52 -0.92 -1.22 5.72
CA VAL A 52 -0.98 -1.29 7.20
C VAL A 52 -0.85 0.10 7.81
N ALA A 53 0.06 0.91 7.30
CA ALA A 53 0.29 2.27 7.76
C ALA A 53 0.91 3.12 6.65
N THR A 54 0.70 4.43 6.75
CA THR A 54 1.40 5.44 5.96
C THR A 54 2.11 6.39 6.91
N GLY A 55 3.28 6.90 6.50
CA GLY A 55 4.01 7.90 7.27
C GLY A 55 3.26 9.23 7.40
N LEU A 56 3.90 10.18 8.07
CA LEU A 56 3.31 11.48 8.40
C LEU A 56 2.78 12.18 7.13
N LEU A 57 1.55 12.68 7.20
CA LEU A 57 0.83 13.29 6.06
C LEU A 57 0.67 12.40 4.82
N GLY A 58 0.77 11.07 4.97
CA GLY A 58 0.58 10.12 3.87
C GLY A 58 1.72 10.08 2.85
N ARG A 59 2.89 10.64 3.16
CA ARG A 59 4.03 10.76 2.22
C ARG A 59 5.08 9.65 2.37
N GLY A 60 4.67 8.50 2.91
CA GLY A 60 5.56 7.38 3.19
C GLY A 60 6.44 7.61 4.43
N PRO A 61 7.13 6.58 4.93
CA PRO A 61 7.17 5.21 4.39
C PRO A 61 5.81 4.51 4.46
N PHE A 62 5.58 3.58 3.53
CA PHE A 62 4.34 2.81 3.39
C PHE A 62 4.57 1.42 3.97
N ALA A 63 3.95 1.12 5.10
CA ALA A 63 3.94 -0.23 5.65
C ALA A 63 2.83 -1.03 4.98
N VAL A 64 3.18 -2.17 4.39
CA VAL A 64 2.26 -3.03 3.65
C VAL A 64 2.38 -4.46 4.13
N ARG A 65 1.28 -5.20 4.06
CA ARG A 65 1.26 -6.63 4.29
C ARG A 65 0.94 -7.32 2.97
N LEU A 66 1.81 -8.24 2.54
CA LEU A 66 1.60 -9.10 1.38
C LEU A 66 0.95 -10.42 1.85
N GLY A 67 -0.20 -10.74 1.29
CA GLY A 67 -1.03 -11.86 1.76
C GLY A 67 -1.33 -11.78 3.26
N ASN A 68 -1.18 -12.92 3.94
CA ASN A 68 -1.42 -13.05 5.38
C ASN A 68 -0.13 -13.20 6.19
N GLN A 69 1.03 -12.88 5.62
CA GLN A 69 2.32 -13.29 6.17
C GLN A 69 3.28 -12.11 6.33
N SER A 70 3.83 -11.62 5.22
CA SER A 70 5.00 -10.73 5.27
C SER A 70 4.61 -9.25 5.32
N GLN A 71 5.30 -8.49 6.18
CA GLN A 71 5.16 -7.04 6.23
C GLN A 71 6.45 -6.36 5.74
N PHE A 72 6.28 -5.31 4.94
CA PHE A 72 7.38 -4.53 4.38
C PHE A 72 7.11 -3.04 4.56
N ALA A 73 8.17 -2.28 4.81
CA ALA A 73 8.12 -0.83 4.75
C ALA A 73 8.78 -0.36 3.46
N LEU A 74 8.04 0.38 2.64
CA LEU A 74 8.50 0.91 1.36
C LEU A 74 8.71 2.42 1.46
N ARG A 75 9.80 2.91 0.87
CA ARG A 75 9.97 4.34 0.60
C ARG A 75 8.98 4.77 -0.47
N GLU A 76 8.68 6.05 -0.52
CA GLU A 76 7.71 6.60 -1.47
C GLU A 76 8.07 6.29 -2.95
N PRO A 77 9.33 6.42 -3.40
CA PRO A 77 9.70 6.03 -4.76
C PRO A 77 9.52 4.54 -5.08
N GLU A 78 9.72 3.66 -4.10
CA GLU A 78 9.53 2.20 -4.25
C GLU A 78 8.05 1.86 -4.35
N ALA A 79 7.23 2.45 -3.46
CA ALA A 79 5.78 2.34 -3.50
C ALA A 79 5.19 2.87 -4.82
N ALA A 80 5.78 3.92 -5.40
CA ALA A 80 5.35 4.47 -6.68
C ALA A 80 5.57 3.49 -7.86
N LYS A 81 6.51 2.54 -7.75
CA LYS A 81 6.72 1.49 -8.76
C LYS A 81 5.60 0.45 -8.75
N ILE A 82 4.97 0.18 -7.61
CA ILE A 82 4.04 -0.96 -7.48
C ILE A 82 2.64 -0.50 -7.88
N LEU A 83 2.19 -0.92 -9.06
CA LEU A 83 0.85 -0.63 -9.55
C LEU A 83 -0.13 -1.68 -9.06
N CYS A 84 -1.25 -1.20 -8.55
CA CYS A 84 -2.21 -1.99 -7.81
C CYS A 84 -3.63 -1.75 -8.33
N ARG A 85 -4.41 -2.80 -8.39
CA ARG A 85 -5.85 -2.75 -8.61
C ARG A 85 -6.55 -2.72 -7.25
N VAL A 86 -7.18 -1.60 -6.92
CA VAL A 86 -7.88 -1.46 -5.62
C VAL A 86 -9.09 -2.39 -5.60
N VAL A 87 -9.22 -3.16 -4.52
CA VAL A 87 -10.42 -3.94 -4.24
C VAL A 87 -11.39 -3.00 -3.52
N PRO A 88 -12.59 -2.75 -4.08
CA PRO A 88 -13.62 -2.02 -3.37
C PRO A 88 -13.95 -2.79 -2.09
N HIS A 89 -13.71 -2.16 -0.94
CA HIS A 89 -14.27 -2.65 0.30
C HIS A 89 -15.78 -2.54 0.18
N GLY A 90 -16.48 -3.66 0.09
CA GLY A 90 -17.93 -3.67 0.27
C GLY A 90 -18.23 -2.98 1.60
N HIS A 91 -19.12 -1.99 1.58
CA HIS A 91 -19.43 -1.10 2.70
C HIS A 91 -19.69 -1.87 4.02
N GLY A 92 -18.64 -2.05 4.82
CA GLY A 92 -18.73 -2.45 6.21
C GLY A 92 -18.86 -1.20 7.06
N HIS A 93 -20.09 -0.81 7.38
CA HIS A 93 -20.36 0.13 8.47
C HIS A 93 -19.64 -0.33 9.74
N THR A 94 -18.71 0.46 10.27
CA THR A 94 -18.59 0.73 11.72
C THR A 94 -17.79 2.01 11.89
N LEU A 95 -18.51 3.14 11.92
CA LEU A 95 -18.06 4.32 12.63
C LEU A 95 -18.05 3.96 14.13
N SER A 96 -16.88 3.65 14.68
CA SER A 96 -16.67 3.76 16.13
C SER A 96 -16.05 5.12 16.42
N SER A 97 -16.88 6.16 16.26
CA SER A 97 -16.74 7.38 17.03
C SER A 97 -17.11 7.05 18.48
N SER A 98 -16.12 6.72 19.31
CA SER A 98 -16.28 6.86 20.75
C SER A 98 -15.94 8.29 21.13
N THR A 99 -16.98 9.13 21.07
CA THR A 99 -17.06 10.37 21.83
C THR A 99 -16.89 10.00 23.30
N HIS A 100 -15.78 10.42 23.92
CA HIS A 100 -15.63 10.37 25.36
C HIS A 100 -16.38 11.58 25.93
N ALA A 101 -17.65 11.36 26.28
CA ALA A 101 -18.48 12.30 27.01
C ALA A 101 -19.04 11.59 28.26
N GLY A 102 -18.89 12.26 29.40
CA GLY A 102 -19.45 11.91 30.71
C GLY A 102 -18.41 11.28 31.66
N GLU A 103 -18.36 11.58 32.94
CA GLU A 103 -19.24 12.35 33.82
C GLU A 103 -18.64 12.17 35.24
N VAL A 104 -18.47 13.28 35.97
CA VAL A 104 -18.60 13.45 37.44
C VAL A 104 -17.81 12.52 38.38
N ARG A 105 -16.94 13.16 39.17
CA ARG A 105 -17.01 13.13 40.63
C ARG A 105 -16.41 14.40 41.23
#